data_AF-A0A3B5XXJ3-F1
#
_entry.id   AF-A0A3B5XXJ3-F1
#
_cell.length_a   1.000
_cell.length_b   1.000
_cell.length_c   1.000
_cell.angle_alpha   90.00
_cell.angle_beta   90.00
_cell.angle_gamma   90.00
#
_symmetry.space_group_name_H-M   'P 1'
#
loop_
_entity.id
_entity.type
_entity.pdbx_description
1 polymer ?
#
loop_
_entity_poly.entity_id
_entity_poly.type
_entity_poly.pdbx_seq_one_letter_code
_entity_poly.pdbx_strand_id
1 'polypeptide(L)'
;METDSLEVVNLWATRHDSRSVVAPILLDIGELTTCFSSFDICHVVRSANEPAHICAKHACTIDRTDSWLDNTPGFLVSALLADCPANTFNQ
;
A
#
# COMPACT_ATOMS: atom_id res chain seq x y z
N MET A 1 5.16 -5.08 4.68
CA MET A 1 4.21 -4.25 3.89
C MET A 1 2.83 -4.44 4.48
N GLU A 2 2.11 -3.35 4.71
CA GLU A 2 0.74 -3.38 5.23
C GLU A 2 -0.27 -3.25 4.08
N THR A 3 -1.42 -3.94 4.19
CA THR A 3 -2.52 -3.84 3.22
C THR A 3 -3.86 -4.13 3.90
N ASP A 4 -4.95 -3.50 3.46
CA ASP A 4 -6.32 -3.83 3.91
C ASP A 4 -6.98 -4.94 3.08
N SER A 5 -6.24 -5.56 2.14
CA SER A 5 -6.73 -6.69 1.35
C SER A 5 -6.27 -8.02 1.93
N LEU A 6 -7.18 -8.69 2.63
CA LEU A 6 -6.93 -10.04 3.14
C LEU A 6 -6.66 -11.05 2.02
N GLU A 7 -7.25 -10.83 0.84
CA GLU A 7 -7.00 -11.65 -0.34
C GLU A 7 -5.53 -11.59 -0.77
N VAL A 8 -4.94 -10.40 -0.82
CA VAL A 8 -3.52 -10.22 -1.18
C VAL A 8 -2.61 -10.95 -0.17
N VAL A 9 -2.91 -10.86 1.12
CA VAL A 9 -2.15 -11.55 2.18
C VAL A 9 -2.22 -13.07 2.00
N ASN A 10 -3.42 -13.61 1.75
CA ASN A 10 -3.61 -15.04 1.54
C ASN A 10 -2.91 -15.56 0.28
N LEU A 11 -2.99 -14.80 -0.82
CA LEU A 11 -2.31 -15.13 -2.07
C LEU A 11 -0.78 -15.07 -1.92
N TRP A 12 -0.26 -14.12 -1.15
CA TRP A 12 1.17 -14.04 -0.84
C TRP A 12 1.63 -15.22 0.00
N ALA A 13 0.88 -15.57 1.06
CA ALA A 13 1.23 -16.66 1.97
C ALA A 13 1.28 -18.03 1.28
N THR A 14 0.43 -18.24 0.28
CA THR A 14 0.38 -19.49 -0.51
C THR A 14 1.41 -19.53 -1.66
N ARG A 15 2.23 -18.49 -1.83
CA ARG A 15 3.42 -18.44 -2.71
C ARG A 15 3.17 -19.03 -4.11
N HIS A 16 2.35 -18.34 -4.90
CA HIS A 16 2.20 -18.55 -6.35
C HIS A 16 1.50 -19.84 -6.81
N ASP A 17 0.97 -20.65 -5.91
CA ASP A 17 0.23 -21.88 -6.28
C ASP A 17 -1.20 -21.62 -6.81
N SER A 18 -1.56 -20.34 -6.98
CA SER A 18 -2.85 -19.91 -7.48
C SER A 18 -2.77 -19.52 -8.96
N ARG A 19 -3.69 -20.04 -9.78
CA ARG A 19 -3.94 -19.57 -11.17
C ARG A 19 -4.63 -18.19 -11.19
N SER A 20 -4.27 -17.32 -10.25
CA SER A 20 -4.87 -16.00 -10.10
C SER A 20 -4.42 -15.07 -11.22
N VAL A 21 -5.29 -14.15 -11.64
CA VAL A 21 -4.97 -13.11 -12.62
C VAL A 21 -3.82 -12.23 -12.13
N VAL A 22 -3.64 -12.09 -10.80
CA VAL A 22 -2.57 -11.29 -10.20
C VAL A 22 -1.27 -12.08 -9.96
N ALA A 23 -1.18 -13.35 -10.36
CA ALA A 23 0.01 -14.17 -10.14
C ALA A 23 1.32 -13.56 -10.70
N PRO A 24 1.33 -12.94 -11.90
CA PRO A 24 2.53 -12.25 -12.39
C PRO A 24 2.96 -11.07 -11.49
N ILE A 25 2.01 -10.28 -10.99
CA ILE A 25 2.29 -9.16 -10.08
C ILE A 25 2.91 -9.67 -8.78
N LEU A 26 2.40 -10.78 -8.24
CA LEU A 26 2.97 -11.38 -7.04
C LEU A 26 4.39 -11.91 -7.28
N LEU A 27 4.69 -12.42 -8.48
CA LEU A 27 6.04 -12.85 -8.85
C LEU A 27 7.00 -11.66 -8.88
N ASP A 28 6.60 -10.55 -9.52
CA ASP A 28 7.40 -9.32 -9.57
C ASP A 28 7.66 -8.78 -8.16
N ILE A 29 6.65 -8.80 -7.28
CA ILE A 29 6.82 -8.47 -5.86
C ILE A 29 7.84 -9.44 -5.23
N GLY A 30 7.70 -10.75 -5.46
CA GLY A 30 8.65 -11.77 -5.02
C GLY A 30 10.10 -11.44 -5.36
N GLU A 31 10.36 -11.08 -6.62
CA GLU A 31 11.68 -10.68 -7.09
C GLU A 31 12.19 -9.43 -6.38
N LEU A 32 11.36 -8.38 -6.26
CA LEU A 32 11.72 -7.15 -5.55
C LEU A 32 12.01 -7.37 -4.06
N THR A 33 11.32 -8.34 -3.43
CA THR A 33 11.53 -8.62 -2.01
C THR A 33 12.89 -9.24 -1.70
N THR A 34 13.58 -9.79 -2.70
CA THR A 34 14.96 -10.30 -2.56
C THR A 34 15.98 -9.21 -2.21
N CYS A 35 15.62 -7.94 -2.43
CA CYS A 35 16.42 -6.79 -2.01
C CYS A 35 16.42 -6.59 -0.48
N PHE A 36 15.54 -7.27 0.26
CA PHE A 36 15.45 -7.19 1.72
C PHE A 36 15.94 -8.48 2.37
N SER A 37 16.53 -8.37 3.56
CA SER A 37 16.93 -9.55 4.36
C SER A 37 15.73 -10.36 4.85
N SER A 38 14.58 -9.71 5.00
CA SER A 38 13.29 -10.32 5.34
C SER A 38 12.17 -9.43 4.84
N PHE A 39 11.08 -10.04 4.38
CA PHE A 39 9.90 -9.32 3.91
C PHE A 39 8.62 -10.11 4.21
N ASP A 40 7.61 -9.42 4.72
CA ASP A 40 6.28 -9.96 4.98
C ASP A 40 5.19 -8.99 4.52
N ILE A 41 4.01 -9.52 4.20
CA ILE A 41 2.79 -8.76 3.90
C ILE A 41 1.75 -9.08 4.98
N CYS A 42 1.36 -8.06 5.74
CA CYS A 42 0.40 -8.19 6.83
C CYS A 42 -0.90 -7.44 6.53
N HIS A 43 -2.00 -7.99 7.03
CA HIS A 43 -3.31 -7.37 6.93
C HIS A 43 -3.50 -6.32 8.02
N VAL A 44 -3.98 -5.13 7.65
CA VAL A 44 -4.41 -4.08 8.57
C VAL A 44 -5.87 -3.71 8.34
N VAL A 45 -6.52 -3.11 9.34
CA VAL A 45 -7.87 -2.57 9.14
C VAL A 45 -7.84 -1.40 8.15
N ARG A 46 -8.92 -1.21 7.39
CA ARG A 46 -9.00 -0.17 6.36
C ARG A 46 -8.63 1.23 6.86
N SER A 47 -9.03 1.58 8.08
CA SER A 47 -8.72 2.89 8.67
C SER A 47 -7.23 3.13 8.90
N ALA A 48 -6.43 2.07 9.08
CA ALA A 48 -4.98 2.16 9.19
C ALA A 48 -4.28 2.15 7.81
N ASN A 49 -5.02 1.91 6.73
CA ASN A 49 -4.51 1.95 5.35
C ASN A 49 -4.98 3.22 4.60
N GLU A 50 -5.47 4.23 5.32
CA GLU A 50 -6.07 5.44 4.75
C GLU A 50 -5.13 6.20 3.80
N PRO A 51 -3.83 6.42 4.12
CA PRO A 51 -2.92 7.09 3.20
C PRO A 51 -2.75 6.34 1.87
N ALA A 52 -2.71 5.01 1.88
CA ALA A 52 -2.66 4.22 0.65
C ALA A 52 -3.99 4.28 -0.13
N HIS A 53 -5.11 4.23 0.58
CA HIS A 53 -6.45 4.30 -0.01
C HIS A 53 -6.66 5.61 -0.80
N ILE A 54 -6.35 6.76 -0.21
CA ILE A 54 -6.51 8.05 -0.87
C ILE A 54 -5.54 8.22 -2.04
N CYS A 55 -4.33 7.65 -1.96
CA CYS A 55 -3.38 7.65 -3.08
C CYS A 55 -3.94 6.86 -4.27
N ALA A 56 -4.44 5.64 -4.03
CA ALA A 56 -5.05 4.82 -5.07
C ALA A 56 -6.29 5.51 -5.66
N LYS A 57 -7.14 6.09 -4.81
CA LYS A 57 -8.33 6.84 -5.24
C LYS A 57 -7.97 8.05 -6.08
N HIS A 58 -6.93 8.80 -5.70
CA HIS A 58 -6.45 9.95 -6.48
C HIS A 58 -5.91 9.50 -7.83
N ALA A 59 -5.10 8.44 -7.89
CA ALA A 59 -4.59 7.89 -9.15
C ALA A 59 -5.72 7.49 -10.11
N CYS A 60 -6.86 6.98 -9.62
CA CYS A 60 -8.04 6.69 -10.44
C CYS A 60 -8.69 7.92 -11.08
N THR A 61 -8.39 9.14 -10.60
CA THR A 61 -8.92 10.40 -11.15
C THR A 61 -8.01 11.04 -12.20
N ILE A 62 -6.82 10.47 -12.42
CA ILE A 62 -5.82 11.02 -13.33
C ILE A 62 -5.83 10.20 -14.62
N ASP A 63 -6.00 10.86 -15.76
CA ASP A 63 -6.02 10.20 -17.07
C ASP A 63 -4.63 9.72 -17.55
N ARG A 64 -3.56 10.18 -16.89
CA ARG A 64 -2.16 9.91 -17.21
C ARG A 64 -1.35 9.70 -15.93
N THR A 65 -0.03 9.76 -16.04
CA THR A 65 0.89 9.79 -14.90
C THR A 65 0.96 11.19 -14.31
N ASP A 66 0.88 11.27 -12.98
CA ASP A 66 1.21 12.46 -12.21
C ASP A 66 2.47 12.17 -11.37
N SER A 67 3.34 13.17 -11.21
CA SER A 67 4.59 13.03 -10.46
C SER A 67 4.81 14.20 -9.52
N TRP A 68 5.14 13.88 -8.28
CA TRP A 68 5.31 14.86 -7.20
C TRP A 68 6.80 15.07 -6.93
N LEU A 69 7.47 15.82 -7.82
CA LEU A 69 8.92 16.07 -7.72
C LEU A 69 9.25 17.22 -6.76
N ASP A 70 8.46 18.29 -6.80
CA ASP A 70 8.75 19.51 -6.03
C ASP A 70 7.98 19.57 -4.71
N ASN A 71 6.71 19.15 -4.72
CA ASN A 71 5.82 19.27 -3.56
C ASN A 71 4.99 18.01 -3.38
N THR A 72 4.91 17.51 -2.14
CA THR A 72 3.99 16.43 -1.77
C THR A 72 2.55 16.97 -1.74
N PRO A 73 1.56 16.25 -2.28
CA PRO A 73 0.17 16.69 -2.26
C PRO A 73 -0.36 16.86 -0.83
N GLY A 74 -1.08 17.96 -0.60
CA GLY A 74 -1.61 18.28 0.75
C GLY A 74 -2.56 17.22 1.31
N PHE A 75 -3.29 16.50 0.45
CA PHE A 75 -4.17 15.40 0.88
C PHE A 75 -3.38 14.27 1.54
N LEU A 76 -2.21 13.92 0.97
CA LEU A 76 -1.35 12.85 1.46
C LEU A 76 -0.67 13.27 2.76
N VAL A 77 -0.16 14.51 2.81
CA VAL A 77 0.42 15.08 4.05
C VAL A 77 -0.59 15.04 5.19
N SER A 78 -1.84 15.43 4.93
CA SER A 78 -2.90 15.45 5.95
C SER A 78 -3.22 14.05 6.47
N ALA A 79 -3.28 13.05 5.58
CA ALA A 79 -3.57 11.68 5.98
C ALA A 79 -2.43 11.04 6.78
N LEU A 80 -1.18 11.29 6.38
CA LEU A 80 -0.01 10.80 7.13
C LEU A 80 0.09 11.44 8.52
N LEU A 81 -0.27 12.72 8.64
CA LEU A 81 -0.31 13.39 9.95
C LEU A 81 -1.41 12.82 10.84
N ALA A 82 -2.58 12.47 10.28
CA ALA A 82 -3.67 11.85 11.02
C ALA A 82 -3.35 10.41 11.46
N ASP A 83 -2.55 9.69 10.67
CA ASP A 83 -2.12 8.31 10.95
C ASP A 83 -1.03 8.25 12.04
N CYS A 84 -0.38 9.38 12.34
CA CYS A 84 0.67 9.43 13.35
C CYS A 84 0.08 9.43 14.78
N PRO A 85 0.37 8.41 15.61
CA PRO A 85 -0.15 8.34 16.98
C PRO A 85 0.34 9.48 17.88
N ALA A 86 1.49 10.09 17.56
CA ALA A 86 1.99 11.27 18.27
C ALA A 86 1.09 12.51 18.07
N ASN A 87 0.33 12.57 16.99
CA ASN A 87 -0.57 13.67 16.68
C ASN A 87 -1.98 13.48 17.28
N THR A 88 -2.28 12.31 17.85
CA THR A 88 -3.57 11.97 18.47
C THR A 88 -3.75 12.58 19.87
N PHE A 89 -2.68 13.07 20.52
CA PHE A 89 -2.72 13.64 21.88
C PHE A 89 -3.03 15.14 21.96
N ASN A 90 -3.36 15.78 20.84
CA ASN A 90 -3.68 17.22 20.77
C ASN A 90 -5.15 17.51 20.38
N GLN A 91 -6.06 16.54 20.55
CA GLN A 91 -7.51 16.74 20.39
C GLN A 91 -8.26 16.59 21.71
#